data_AF-A0A3M1JAS0-F1
#
_entry.id   AF-A0A3M1JAS0-F1
#
_cell.length_a   1.000
_cell.length_b   1.000
_cell.length_c   1.000
_cell.angle_alpha   90.00
_cell.angle_beta   90.00
_cell.angle_gamma   90.00
#
_symmetry.space_group_name_H-M   'P 1'
#
loop_
_entity.id
_entity.type
_entity.pdbx_description
1 polymer ?
#
loop_
_entity_poly.entity_id
_entity_poly.type
_entity_poly.pdbx_seq_one_letter_code
_entity_poly.pdbx_strand_id
1 'polypeptide(L)' 'MNDVFIYDALRTPRGKGKPSGALYEVKPVHLLEVALRAMLRRQTVPATAIDDVIIGCV' A
#
# COMPACT_ATOMS: atom_id res chain seq x y z
N MET A 1 -13.95 18.77 -18.01
CA MET A 1 -14.07 18.08 -16.71
C MET A 1 -13.41 16.74 -16.89
N ASN A 2 -12.46 16.38 -16.04
CA ASN A 2 -11.80 15.08 -16.14
C ASN A 2 -12.55 14.11 -15.24
N ASP A 3 -12.95 12.97 -15.80
CA ASP A 3 -13.49 11.88 -15.01
C ASP A 3 -12.36 11.23 -14.20
N VAL A 4 -12.67 10.84 -12.96
CA VAL A 4 -11.71 10.27 -12.02
C VAL A 4 -12.19 8.89 -11.60
N PHE A 5 -11.30 7.91 -11.71
CA PHE A 5 -11.63 6.51 -11.49
C PHE A 5 -10.72 5.88 -10.41
N ILE A 6 -11.30 4.98 -9.62
CA ILE A 6 -10.55 4.08 -8.74
C ILE A 6 -10.41 2.75 -9.47
N TYR A 7 -9.18 2.42 -9.90
CA TYR A 7 -8.92 1.19 -10.65
C TYR A 7 -8.71 -0.04 -9.76
N ASP A 8 -8.16 0.14 -8.55
CA ASP A 8 -7.89 -0.95 -7.62
C ASP A 8 -7.89 -0.45 -6.18
N ALA A 9 -8.12 -1.37 -5.25
CA ALA A 9 -8.03 -1.16 -3.82
C ALA A 9 -7.51 -2.42 -3.13
N LEU A 10 -6.50 -2.27 -2.28
CA LEU A 10 -5.93 -3.35 -1.50
C LEU A 10 -5.47 -2.86 -0.14
N ARG A 11 -5.10 -3.79 0.74
CA ARG A 11 -4.54 -3.50 2.05
C ARG A 11 -3.67 -4.65 2.53
N THR A 12 -2.81 -4.38 3.50
CA THR A 12 -2.18 -5.42 4.29
C THR A 12 -3.21 -6.09 5.23
N PRO A 13 -2.93 -7.30 5.74
CA PRO A 13 -3.57 -7.80 6.94
C PRO A 13 -3.32 -6.85 8.13
N ARG A 14 -4.20 -6.88 9.12
CA ARG A 14 -4.02 -6.09 10.36
C ARG A 14 -3.45 -6.98 11.46
N GLY A 15 -2.34 -6.56 12.05
CA GLY A 15 -1.76 -7.16 13.24
C GLY A 15 -2.28 -6.47 14.51
N LYS A 16 -2.24 -7.17 15.65
CA LYS A 16 -2.52 -6.54 16.96
C LYS A 16 -1.35 -5.63 17.35
N GLY A 17 -1.62 -4.43 17.84
CA GLY A 17 -0.60 -3.47 18.31
C GLY A 17 -0.03 -3.79 19.69
N LYS A 18 0.48 -5.02 19.89
CA LYS A 18 1.09 -5.48 21.14
C LYS A 18 2.23 -6.45 20.83
N PRO A 19 3.17 -6.73 21.75
CA PRO A 19 4.33 -7.58 21.49
C PRO A 19 4.02 -8.97 20.92
N SER A 20 2.84 -9.53 21.24
CA SER A 20 2.37 -10.82 20.69
C SER A 20 1.61 -10.70 19.35
N GLY A 21 1.61 -9.53 18.73
CA GLY A 21 0.94 -9.27 17.46
C GLY A 21 1.79 -9.69 16.26
N ALA A 22 1.17 -10.32 15.27
CA ALA A 22 1.86 -10.88 14.10
C ALA A 22 2.66 -9.86 13.25
N LEU A 23 2.37 -8.56 13.36
CA LEU A 23 3.08 -7.50 12.64
C LEU A 23 3.81 -6.54 13.58
N TYR A 24 3.96 -6.87 14.88
CA TYR A 24 4.50 -5.95 15.88
C TYR A 24 5.94 -5.52 15.58
N GLU A 25 6.78 -6.43 15.10
CA GLU A 25 8.18 -6.15 14.76
C GLU A 25 8.36 -5.60 13.33
N VAL A 26 7.28 -5.52 12.55
CA VAL A 26 7.34 -5.06 11.16
C VAL A 26 7.37 -3.54 11.13
N LYS A 27 8.43 -2.98 10.58
CA LYS A 27 8.56 -1.53 10.39
C LYS A 27 7.43 -1.01 9.50
N PRO A 28 6.80 0.14 9.80
CA PRO A 28 5.71 0.69 9.00
C PRO A 28 6.03 0.85 7.51
N VAL A 29 7.27 1.23 7.16
CA VAL A 29 7.71 1.34 5.77
C VAL A 29 7.64 0.01 5.00
N HIS A 30 7.84 -1.12 5.68
CA HIS A 30 7.70 -2.44 5.06
C HIS A 30 6.23 -2.81 4.83
N LEU A 31 5.31 -2.36 5.70
CA LEU A 31 3.87 -2.55 5.47
C LEU A 31 3.41 -1.81 4.21
N LEU A 32 3.87 -0.57 4.05
CA LEU A 32 3.60 0.23 2.85
C LEU A 32 4.24 -0.39 1.60
N GLU A 33 5.51 -0.81 1.67
CA GLU A 33 6.21 -1.46 0.57
C GLU A 33 5.45 -2.68 0.04
N VAL A 34 4.98 -3.56 0.94
CA VAL A 34 4.25 -4.77 0.55
C VAL A 34 2.96 -4.43 -0.19
N ALA A 35 2.22 -3.42 0.27
CA ALA A 35 1.01 -2.95 -0.39
C ALA A 35 1.30 -2.39 -1.80
N LEU A 36 2.30 -1.52 -1.93
CA LEU A 36 2.68 -0.92 -3.23
C LEU A 36 3.18 -1.98 -4.22
N ARG A 37 4.01 -2.92 -3.78
CA ARG A 37 4.47 -4.03 -4.62
C ARG A 37 3.33 -4.94 -5.06
N ALA A 38 2.37 -5.20 -4.16
CA ALA A 38 1.19 -5.99 -4.52
C ALA A 38 0.34 -5.26 -5.56
N MET A 39 0.18 -3.93 -5.46
CA MET A 39 -0.53 -3.12 -6.44
C MET A 39 0.16 -3.18 -7.80
N LEU A 40 1.46 -2.91 -7.86
CA LEU A 40 2.24 -2.94 -9.10
C LEU A 40 2.22 -4.31 -9.78
N ARG A 41 2.21 -5.41 -9.02
CA ARG A 41 2.09 -6.77 -9.60
C ARG A 41 0.72 -7.08 -10.20
N ARG A 42 -0.34 -6.39 -9.77
CA ARG A 42 -1.72 -6.58 -10.27
C ARG A 42 -2.03 -5.72 -11.49
N GLN A 43 -1.24 -4.67 -11.71
CA GLN A 43 -1.44 -3.69 -12.76
C GLN A 43 -0.44 -3.89 -13.90
N THR A 44 -0.86 -3.52 -15.12
CA THR A 44 0.01 -3.49 -16.30
C THR A 44 0.69 -2.13 -16.49
N VAL A 45 0.33 -1.14 -15.67
CA VAL A 45 0.87 0.21 -15.73
C VAL A 45 2.31 0.22 -15.20
N PRO A 46 3.28 0.75 -15.96
CA PRO A 46 4.66 0.87 -15.48
C PRO A 46 4.74 1.86 -14.32
N ALA A 47 5.59 1.58 -13.33
CA ALA A 47 5.76 2.47 -12.18
C ALA A 47 6.19 3.89 -12.57
N THR A 48 6.84 4.07 -13.72
CA THR A 48 7.24 5.37 -14.27
C THR A 48 6.07 6.22 -14.79
N ALA A 49 4.87 5.66 -14.93
CA ALA A 49 3.66 6.38 -15.30
C ALA A 49 2.88 6.90 -14.07
N ILE A 50 3.42 6.71 -12.86
CA ILE A 50 2.83 7.22 -11.61
C ILE A 50 3.46 8.59 -11.35
N ASP A 51 2.64 9.64 -11.33
CA ASP A 51 3.09 11.01 -11.08
C ASP A 51 3.33 11.30 -9.59
N ASP A 52 2.49 10.77 -8.70
CA ASP A 52 2.56 11.04 -7.26
C ASP A 52 2.04 9.87 -6.41
N VAL A 53 2.51 9.79 -5.17
CA VAL A 53 2.10 8.80 -4.16
C VAL A 53 1.82 9.51 -2.83
N ILE A 54 0.54 9.61 -2.47
CA ILE A 54 0.09 10.28 -1.24
C ILE A 54 -0.18 9.24 -0.15
N ILE A 55 0.48 9.37 1.00
CA ILE A 55 0.42 8.41 2.11
C ILE A 55 -0.03 9.10 3.40
N GLY A 56 -1.13 8.62 3.98
CA GLY A 56 -1.52 8.96 5.34
C GLY A 56 -0.75 8.13 6.35
N CYS A 57 -0.13 8.77 7.35
CA CYS A 57 0.54 8.12 8.47
C CYS A 57 0.29 8.93 9.74
N VAL A 58 -0.09 8.28 10.83
CA VAL A 58 -0.37 8.87 12.15
C VAL A 58 0.42 8.16 13.23
#